data_AF-X0X0Z3-F1
#
_entry.id   AF-X0X0Z3-F1
#
_cell.length_a   1.000
_cell.length_b   1.000
_cell.length_c   1.000
_cell.angle_alpha   90.00
_cell.angle_beta   90.00
_cell.angle_gamma   90.00
#
_symmetry.space_group_name_H-M   'P 1'
#
loop_
_entity.id
_entity.type
_entity.pdbx_description
1 polymer ?
#
loop_
_entity_poly.entity_id
_entity_poly.type
_entity_poly.pdbx_seq_one_letter_code
_entity_poly.pdbx_strand_id
1 'polypeptide(L)'
;PILQVMYLAKGMRDHTLLQAIARVNRPYNELKEFGFILDYFGVFENLNEALNYDKNELGEVAFPYGRFRDMFKTNITELVDLFVGIPRDGSHQSAMQALIMLNDDETKRERFEKLFRNVRVLFETLQPDEFLRDFLNDYKWLCKLYMLYFKKFYPTEHFEISEEDGAKTRQLIREYVDVKEIEEEFPTYELDETYLTKIKDMNPDAKALDIEAMLDAEIRIRLDEDEDVRPLSERLRYIIEQKRAGTLAGIALL
;
A
#
# COMPACT_ATOMS: atom_id res chain seq x y z
N PRO A 1 11.64 -15.19 11.11
CA PRO A 1 12.67 -16.10 10.55
C PRO A 1 13.33 -15.45 9.34
N ILE A 2 14.66 -15.34 9.31
CA ILE A 2 15.37 -14.40 8.41
C ILE A 2 15.81 -15.07 7.09
N LEU A 3 15.94 -16.40 7.04
CA LEU A 3 16.39 -17.12 5.84
C LEU A 3 15.36 -17.01 4.71
N GLN A 4 15.69 -16.28 3.64
CA GLN A 4 14.81 -16.07 2.47
C GLN A 4 15.31 -16.77 1.20
N VAL A 5 16.62 -16.89 1.01
CA VAL A 5 17.22 -17.44 -0.23
C VAL A 5 17.95 -18.76 0.06
N MET A 6 17.75 -19.75 -0.80
CA MET A 6 18.49 -21.02 -0.81
C MET A 6 19.12 -21.24 -2.18
N TYR A 7 20.40 -21.61 -2.19
CA TYR A 7 21.10 -22.02 -3.39
C TYR A 7 21.14 -23.55 -3.43
N LEU A 8 20.47 -24.16 -4.40
CA LEU A 8 20.38 -25.60 -4.56
C LEU A 8 21.44 -26.07 -5.57
N ALA A 9 22.53 -26.63 -5.05
CA ALA A 9 23.63 -27.17 -5.85
C ALA A 9 23.72 -28.70 -5.78
N LYS A 10 22.69 -29.37 -5.26
CA LYS A 10 22.63 -30.82 -5.06
C LYS A 10 21.29 -31.35 -5.54
N GLY A 11 21.32 -32.46 -6.27
CA GLY A 11 20.11 -33.21 -6.59
C GLY A 11 19.39 -33.67 -5.32
N MET A 12 18.16 -33.18 -5.13
CA MET A 12 17.27 -33.55 -4.05
C MET A 12 15.95 -34.06 -4.63
N ARG A 13 15.32 -35.02 -3.95
CA ARG A 13 14.06 -35.63 -4.35
C ARG A 13 13.12 -35.85 -3.16
N ASP A 14 11.87 -36.10 -3.46
CA ASP A 14 10.79 -36.48 -2.55
C ASP A 14 10.70 -35.53 -1.35
N HIS A 15 10.48 -36.10 -0.16
CA HIS A 15 10.41 -35.39 1.11
C HIS A 15 11.66 -34.54 1.42
N THR A 16 12.84 -34.91 0.93
CA THR A 16 14.07 -34.14 1.18
C THR A 16 14.01 -32.79 0.45
N LEU A 17 13.48 -32.78 -0.78
CA LEU A 17 13.26 -31.55 -1.52
C LEU A 17 12.19 -30.67 -0.86
N LEU A 18 11.07 -31.25 -0.43
CA LEU A 18 10.02 -30.50 0.31
C LEU A 18 10.55 -29.89 1.59
N GLN A 19 11.33 -30.65 2.36
CA GLN A 19 11.93 -30.15 3.60
C GLN A 19 12.89 -29.01 3.33
N ALA A 20 13.66 -29.06 2.23
CA ALA A 20 14.54 -27.97 1.81
C ALA A 20 13.73 -26.72 1.43
N ILE A 21 12.69 -26.86 0.61
CA ILE A 21 11.79 -25.75 0.23
C ILE A 21 11.16 -25.11 1.49
N ALA A 22 10.69 -25.92 2.44
CA ALA A 22 10.08 -25.46 3.67
C ALA A 22 11.05 -24.71 4.61
N ARG A 23 12.38 -24.82 4.42
CA ARG A 23 13.36 -24.01 5.18
C ARG A 23 13.29 -22.53 4.80
N VAL A 24 13.05 -22.23 3.52
CA VAL A 24 12.97 -20.86 3.01
C VAL A 24 11.54 -20.32 2.97
N ASN A 25 10.51 -21.18 2.94
CA ASN A 25 9.11 -20.73 2.82
C ASN A 25 8.39 -20.46 4.16
N ARG A 26 9.13 -20.05 5.21
CA ARG A 26 8.51 -19.62 6.48
C ARG A 26 8.17 -18.13 6.39
N PRO A 27 6.89 -17.73 6.49
CA PRO A 27 6.52 -16.32 6.48
C PRO A 27 7.08 -15.60 7.71
N TYR A 28 7.30 -14.31 7.58
CA TYR A 28 7.74 -13.45 8.68
C TYR A 28 7.19 -12.04 8.51
N ASN A 29 6.13 -11.74 9.26
CA ASN A 29 5.37 -10.48 9.19
C ASN A 29 5.05 -10.10 7.73
N GLU A 30 4.97 -8.81 7.43
CA GLU A 30 4.87 -8.28 6.05
C GLU A 30 6.22 -8.24 5.31
N LEU A 31 7.31 -8.60 6.00
CA LEU A 31 8.67 -8.51 5.47
C LEU A 31 9.04 -9.69 4.57
N LYS A 32 8.36 -10.82 4.73
CA LYS A 32 8.67 -12.04 4.00
C LYS A 32 7.44 -12.91 3.80
N GLU A 33 6.96 -12.95 2.57
CA GLU A 33 5.82 -13.76 2.16
C GLU A 33 6.23 -15.05 1.44
N PHE A 34 7.41 -15.09 0.81
CA PHE A 34 7.89 -16.23 0.03
C PHE A 34 9.40 -16.46 0.24
N GLY A 35 9.90 -17.59 -0.25
CA GLY A 35 11.33 -17.93 -0.30
C GLY A 35 11.83 -18.06 -1.74
N PHE A 36 13.10 -17.74 -1.96
CA PHE A 36 13.77 -17.93 -3.25
C PHE A 36 14.63 -19.19 -3.26
N ILE A 37 14.61 -19.88 -4.39
CA ILE A 37 15.48 -21.02 -4.64
C ILE A 37 16.21 -20.78 -5.95
N LEU A 38 17.52 -20.70 -5.89
CA LEU A 38 18.39 -20.68 -7.06
C LEU A 38 18.86 -22.11 -7.32
N ASP A 39 18.27 -22.73 -8.32
CA ASP A 39 18.55 -24.11 -8.68
C ASP A 39 19.65 -24.20 -9.75
N TYR A 40 20.84 -24.63 -9.32
CA TYR A 40 21.97 -24.88 -10.21
C TYR A 40 22.03 -26.33 -10.71
N PHE A 41 21.20 -27.22 -10.17
CA PHE A 41 21.21 -28.64 -10.51
C PHE A 41 20.12 -29.01 -11.53
N GLY A 42 19.07 -28.20 -11.65
CA GLY A 42 17.94 -28.43 -12.56
C GLY A 42 16.84 -29.32 -11.97
N VAL A 43 16.74 -29.39 -10.65
CA VAL A 43 15.67 -30.12 -9.93
C VAL A 43 14.27 -29.57 -10.26
N PHE A 44 14.12 -28.25 -10.41
CA PHE A 44 12.84 -27.60 -10.64
C PHE A 44 12.36 -27.67 -12.10
N GLU A 45 13.22 -28.05 -13.05
CA GLU A 45 12.83 -28.28 -14.46
C GLU A 45 11.78 -29.41 -14.56
N ASN A 46 11.88 -30.41 -13.68
CA ASN A 46 10.93 -31.52 -13.57
C ASN A 46 10.44 -31.68 -12.12
N LEU A 47 9.96 -30.58 -11.51
CA LEU A 47 9.56 -30.57 -10.09
C LEU A 47 8.59 -31.70 -9.70
N ASN A 48 7.62 -32.02 -10.57
CA ASN A 48 6.66 -33.10 -10.33
C ASN A 48 7.34 -34.47 -10.22
N GLU A 49 8.32 -34.74 -11.09
CA GLU A 49 9.11 -35.97 -11.04
C GLU A 49 10.02 -35.99 -9.82
N ALA A 50 10.63 -34.84 -9.49
CA ALA A 50 11.48 -34.70 -8.33
C ALA A 50 10.73 -34.89 -7.00
N LEU A 51 9.43 -34.56 -6.95
CA LEU A 51 8.60 -34.70 -5.75
C LEU A 51 7.86 -36.04 -5.67
N ASN A 52 7.65 -36.73 -6.80
CA ASN A 52 6.87 -37.97 -6.88
C ASN A 52 5.48 -37.84 -6.23
N TYR A 53 4.83 -36.70 -6.45
CA TYR A 53 3.49 -36.37 -5.95
C TYR A 53 2.52 -36.22 -7.12
N ASP A 54 1.23 -36.44 -6.87
CA ASP A 54 0.19 -36.18 -7.86
C ASP A 54 0.13 -34.67 -8.17
N LYS A 55 0.12 -34.32 -9.46
CA LYS A 55 0.03 -32.92 -9.92
C LYS A 55 -1.21 -32.22 -9.36
N ASN A 56 -2.25 -32.97 -9.02
CA ASN A 56 -3.50 -32.44 -8.47
C ASN A 56 -3.41 -32.13 -6.97
N GLU A 57 -2.44 -32.70 -6.25
CA GLU A 57 -2.27 -32.53 -4.79
C GLU A 57 -1.23 -31.47 -4.43
N LEU A 58 -0.25 -31.21 -5.30
CA LEU A 58 0.84 -30.28 -5.03
C LEU A 58 0.42 -28.81 -5.07
N GLY A 59 -0.58 -28.43 -5.87
CA GLY A 59 -0.83 -27.02 -6.15
C GLY A 59 0.40 -26.33 -6.76
N GLU A 60 0.44 -24.99 -6.72
CA GLU A 60 1.58 -24.22 -7.23
C GLU A 60 2.68 -24.05 -6.16
N VAL A 61 3.43 -25.12 -5.87
CA VAL A 61 4.48 -25.13 -4.80
C VAL A 61 5.66 -24.21 -5.11
N ALA A 62 6.01 -24.07 -6.39
CA ALA A 62 7.10 -23.22 -6.85
C ALA A 62 6.78 -22.63 -8.21
N PHE A 63 7.18 -21.37 -8.39
CA PHE A 63 6.91 -20.59 -9.58
C PHE A 63 8.20 -20.16 -10.26
N PRO A 64 8.24 -20.12 -11.61
CA PRO A 64 9.33 -19.45 -12.31
C PRO A 64 9.43 -18.00 -11.86
N TYR A 65 10.67 -17.50 -11.70
CA TYR A 65 10.92 -16.12 -11.29
C TYR A 65 10.22 -15.10 -12.21
N GLY A 66 10.09 -15.41 -13.51
CA GLY A 66 9.39 -14.57 -14.48
C GLY A 66 7.93 -14.26 -14.12
N ARG A 67 7.21 -15.15 -13.40
CA ARG A 67 5.84 -14.89 -12.94
C ARG A 67 5.75 -13.64 -12.04
N PHE A 68 6.77 -13.37 -11.23
CA PHE A 68 6.79 -12.18 -10.38
C PHE A 68 6.84 -10.89 -11.21
N ARG A 69 7.52 -10.90 -12.36
CA ARG A 69 7.52 -9.75 -13.29
C ARG A 69 6.13 -9.49 -13.85
N ASP A 70 5.42 -10.55 -14.26
CA ASP A 70 4.06 -10.46 -14.78
C ASP A 70 3.08 -9.97 -13.72
N MET A 71 3.18 -10.51 -12.49
CA MET A 71 2.39 -10.06 -11.34
C MET A 71 2.67 -8.60 -11.02
N PHE A 72 3.95 -8.18 -10.98
CA PHE A 72 4.33 -6.80 -10.70
C PHE A 72 3.74 -5.87 -11.76
N LYS A 73 3.94 -6.17 -13.05
CA LYS A 73 3.41 -5.40 -14.16
C LYS A 73 1.89 -5.23 -14.06
N THR A 74 1.19 -6.31 -13.73
CA THR A 74 -0.27 -6.31 -13.61
C THR A 74 -0.70 -5.42 -12.45
N ASN A 75 -0.14 -5.64 -11.25
CA ASN A 75 -0.53 -4.88 -10.06
C ASN A 75 -0.17 -3.39 -10.18
N ILE A 76 1.00 -3.03 -10.70
CA ILE A 76 1.39 -1.63 -10.85
C ILE A 76 0.58 -0.90 -11.92
N THR A 77 0.24 -1.59 -13.02
CA THR A 77 -0.63 -1.01 -14.06
C THR A 77 -2.02 -0.76 -13.49
N GLU A 78 -2.62 -1.76 -12.83
CA GLU A 78 -3.93 -1.60 -12.19
C GLU A 78 -3.94 -0.49 -11.13
N LEU A 79 -2.85 -0.37 -10.37
CA LEU A 79 -2.70 0.65 -9.33
C LEU A 79 -2.61 2.06 -9.92
N VAL A 80 -1.81 2.24 -10.97
CA VAL A 80 -1.72 3.49 -11.70
C VAL A 80 -3.06 3.84 -12.35
N ASP A 81 -3.76 2.84 -12.90
CA ASP A 81 -5.03 3.03 -13.60
C ASP A 81 -6.16 3.51 -12.67
N LEU A 82 -6.04 3.34 -11.34
CA LEU A 82 -6.97 3.95 -10.38
C LEU A 82 -7.00 5.48 -10.49
N PHE A 83 -5.90 6.08 -10.92
CA PHE A 83 -5.70 7.53 -10.96
C PHE A 83 -5.75 8.10 -12.39
N VAL A 84 -6.40 7.40 -13.33
CA VAL A 84 -6.62 7.93 -14.69
C VAL A 84 -7.34 9.28 -14.62
N GLY A 85 -6.78 10.27 -15.32
CA GLY A 85 -7.29 11.64 -15.33
C GLY A 85 -6.64 12.57 -14.30
N ILE A 86 -5.83 12.04 -13.38
CA ILE A 86 -5.03 12.83 -12.45
C ILE A 86 -3.59 12.90 -12.99
N PRO A 87 -3.01 14.11 -13.19
CA PRO A 87 -1.61 14.22 -13.59
C PRO A 87 -0.69 13.61 -12.54
N ARG A 88 0.33 12.86 -12.97
CA ARG A 88 1.32 12.24 -12.07
C ARG A 88 2.62 13.05 -12.03
N ASP A 89 2.47 14.38 -11.97
CA ASP A 89 3.56 15.36 -12.04
C ASP A 89 4.21 15.67 -10.69
N GLY A 90 3.66 15.13 -9.60
CA GLY A 90 4.16 15.34 -8.24
C GLY A 90 3.74 16.68 -7.62
N SER A 91 2.90 17.46 -8.30
CA SER A 91 2.40 18.74 -7.78
C SER A 91 1.40 18.56 -6.64
N HIS A 92 1.31 19.57 -5.78
CA HIS A 92 0.33 19.64 -4.70
C HIS A 92 -1.11 19.43 -5.20
N GLN A 93 -1.46 20.07 -6.33
CA GLN A 93 -2.80 19.99 -6.91
C GLN A 93 -3.17 18.56 -7.32
N SER A 94 -2.26 17.87 -8.01
CA SER A 94 -2.48 16.48 -8.44
C SER A 94 -2.60 15.53 -7.24
N ALA A 95 -1.76 15.72 -6.22
CA ALA A 95 -1.83 14.93 -4.99
C ALA A 95 -3.15 15.16 -4.24
N MET A 96 -3.60 16.41 -4.15
CA MET A 96 -4.88 16.75 -3.52
C MET A 96 -6.06 16.09 -4.25
N GLN A 97 -6.07 16.10 -5.59
CA GLN A 97 -7.10 15.41 -6.37
C GLN A 97 -7.13 13.90 -6.09
N ALA A 98 -5.96 13.27 -5.97
CA ALA A 98 -5.88 11.84 -5.64
C ALA A 98 -6.39 11.56 -4.22
N LEU A 99 -6.04 12.39 -3.23
CA LEU A 99 -6.52 12.24 -1.85
C LEU A 99 -8.04 12.42 -1.75
N ILE A 100 -8.60 13.43 -2.43
CA ILE A 100 -10.06 13.63 -2.49
C ILE A 100 -10.74 12.41 -3.12
N MET A 101 -10.22 11.90 -4.23
CA MET A 101 -10.76 10.70 -4.87
C MET A 101 -10.76 9.50 -3.91
N LEU A 102 -9.68 9.29 -3.15
CA LEU A 102 -9.58 8.20 -2.18
C LEU A 102 -10.48 8.41 -0.96
N ASN A 103 -10.74 9.66 -0.57
CA ASN A 103 -11.70 9.96 0.50
C ASN A 103 -13.13 9.60 0.08
N ASP A 104 -13.51 10.00 -1.13
CA ASP A 104 -14.90 9.92 -1.60
C ASP A 104 -15.34 8.49 -1.97
N ASP A 105 -14.39 7.64 -2.39
CA ASP A 105 -14.63 6.27 -2.85
C ASP A 105 -13.87 5.24 -2.00
N GLU A 106 -14.56 4.69 -1.01
CA GLU A 106 -14.01 3.69 -0.09
C GLU A 106 -13.53 2.42 -0.81
N THR A 107 -14.25 2.00 -1.86
CA THR A 107 -13.86 0.81 -2.64
C THR A 107 -12.53 1.05 -3.39
N LYS A 108 -12.33 2.24 -3.95
CA LYS A 108 -11.03 2.62 -4.54
C LYS A 108 -9.94 2.72 -3.49
N ARG A 109 -10.25 3.26 -2.31
CA ARG A 109 -9.29 3.37 -1.19
C ARG A 109 -8.78 2.00 -0.75
N GLU A 110 -9.66 1.04 -0.49
CA GLU A 110 -9.28 -0.33 -0.14
C GLU A 110 -8.45 -0.99 -1.26
N ARG A 111 -8.85 -0.77 -2.52
CA ARG A 111 -8.11 -1.30 -3.67
C ARG A 111 -6.72 -0.68 -3.79
N PHE A 112 -6.58 0.62 -3.55
CA PHE A 112 -5.30 1.33 -3.53
C PHE A 112 -4.36 0.75 -2.46
N GLU A 113 -4.82 0.62 -1.21
CA GLU A 113 -4.02 0.06 -0.12
C GLU A 113 -3.54 -1.37 -0.43
N LYS A 114 -4.45 -2.22 -0.93
CA LYS A 114 -4.13 -3.61 -1.27
C LYS A 114 -3.13 -3.71 -2.41
N LEU A 115 -3.37 -2.99 -3.51
CA LEU A 115 -2.49 -3.01 -4.67
C LEU A 115 -1.11 -2.44 -4.33
N PHE A 116 -1.04 -1.34 -3.58
CA PHE A 116 0.23 -0.74 -3.19
C PHE A 116 1.06 -1.70 -2.34
N ARG A 117 0.44 -2.38 -1.36
CA ARG A 117 1.11 -3.43 -0.57
C ARG A 117 1.71 -4.52 -1.46
N ASN A 118 0.94 -5.04 -2.41
CA ASN A 118 1.41 -6.07 -3.34
C ASN A 118 2.56 -5.57 -4.22
N VAL A 119 2.44 -4.36 -4.78
CA VAL A 119 3.48 -3.75 -5.62
C VAL A 119 4.76 -3.54 -4.82
N ARG A 120 4.66 -3.09 -3.56
CA ARG A 120 5.79 -2.89 -2.65
C ARG A 120 6.55 -4.19 -2.39
N VAL A 121 5.84 -5.25 -2.02
CA VAL A 121 6.42 -6.59 -1.82
C VAL A 121 7.10 -7.08 -3.10
N LEU A 122 6.41 -7.00 -4.25
CA LEU A 122 6.93 -7.44 -5.54
C LEU A 122 8.12 -6.60 -6.02
N PHE A 123 8.16 -5.30 -5.70
CA PHE A 123 9.29 -4.44 -6.01
C PHE A 123 10.54 -4.90 -5.26
N GLU A 124 10.44 -5.12 -3.95
CA GLU A 124 11.54 -5.64 -3.13
C GLU A 124 11.97 -7.05 -3.57
N THR A 125 11.01 -7.87 -4.01
CA THR A 125 11.23 -9.21 -4.58
C THR A 125 12.10 -9.15 -5.84
N LEU A 126 11.80 -8.21 -6.72
CA LEU A 126 12.37 -8.15 -8.05
C LEU A 126 13.71 -7.40 -8.08
N GLN A 127 14.00 -6.51 -7.12
CA GLN A 127 15.28 -5.80 -7.11
C GLN A 127 16.48 -6.76 -7.00
N PRO A 128 17.56 -6.57 -7.77
CA PRO A 128 17.90 -5.43 -8.63
C PRO A 128 17.58 -5.62 -10.13
N ASP A 129 16.57 -6.42 -10.49
CA ASP A 129 16.20 -6.72 -11.88
C ASP A 129 15.97 -5.47 -12.72
N GLU A 130 16.62 -5.40 -13.89
CA GLU A 130 16.57 -4.26 -14.81
C GLU A 130 15.15 -4.00 -15.33
N PHE A 131 14.28 -5.02 -15.34
CA PHE A 131 12.87 -4.90 -15.71
C PHE A 131 12.14 -3.78 -14.93
N LEU A 132 12.54 -3.52 -13.69
CA LEU A 132 11.90 -2.50 -12.86
C LEU A 132 12.18 -1.08 -13.32
N ARG A 133 13.20 -0.85 -14.15
CA ARG A 133 13.60 0.51 -14.62
C ARG A 133 12.45 1.26 -15.28
N ASP A 134 11.65 0.56 -16.08
CA ASP A 134 10.53 1.14 -16.82
C ASP A 134 9.40 1.64 -15.91
N PHE A 135 9.36 1.17 -14.66
CA PHE A 135 8.31 1.47 -13.69
C PHE A 135 8.78 2.36 -12.53
N LEU A 136 10.06 2.76 -12.51
CA LEU A 136 10.64 3.48 -11.37
C LEU A 136 9.94 4.82 -11.10
N ASN A 137 9.56 5.56 -12.15
CA ASN A 137 8.90 6.86 -11.98
C ASN A 137 7.51 6.70 -11.37
N ASP A 138 6.74 5.74 -11.87
CA ASP A 138 5.41 5.44 -11.36
C ASP A 138 5.48 4.94 -9.92
N TYR A 139 6.43 4.07 -9.61
CA TYR A 139 6.64 3.57 -8.26
C TYR A 139 7.03 4.70 -7.29
N LYS A 140 7.93 5.62 -7.67
CA LYS A 140 8.30 6.78 -6.85
C LYS A 140 7.09 7.69 -6.57
N TRP A 141 6.31 7.98 -7.59
CA TRP A 141 5.09 8.78 -7.45
C TRP A 141 4.09 8.11 -6.50
N LEU A 142 3.89 6.80 -6.64
CA LEU A 142 3.04 6.01 -5.74
C LEU A 142 3.55 6.02 -4.29
N CYS A 143 4.87 5.93 -4.06
CA CYS A 143 5.43 6.05 -2.71
C CYS A 143 5.13 7.42 -2.09
N LYS A 144 5.34 8.53 -2.84
CA LYS A 144 5.00 9.88 -2.35
C LYS A 144 3.50 9.99 -2.03
N LEU A 145 2.65 9.51 -2.93
CA LEU A 145 1.19 9.52 -2.73
C LEU A 145 0.76 8.68 -1.52
N TYR A 146 1.35 7.50 -1.33
CA TYR A 146 1.05 6.63 -0.19
C TYR A 146 1.44 7.28 1.14
N MET A 147 2.58 7.97 1.20
CA MET A 147 2.96 8.74 2.41
C MET A 147 1.98 9.87 2.70
N LEU A 148 1.55 10.62 1.66
CA LEU A 148 0.53 11.68 1.80
C LEU A 148 -0.81 11.11 2.26
N TYR A 149 -1.20 9.96 1.70
CA TYR A 149 -2.37 9.21 2.09
C TYR A 149 -2.33 8.82 3.57
N PHE A 150 -1.26 8.16 4.02
CA PHE A 150 -1.08 7.80 5.43
C PHE A 150 -1.12 9.01 6.35
N LYS A 151 -0.38 10.07 6.01
CA LYS A 151 -0.38 11.31 6.80
C LYS A 151 -1.78 11.93 6.92
N LYS A 152 -2.59 11.89 5.86
CA LYS A 152 -3.91 12.52 5.84
C LYS A 152 -4.96 11.69 6.58
N PHE A 153 -5.02 10.38 6.34
CA PHE A 153 -6.10 9.52 6.86
C PHE A 153 -5.74 8.78 8.15
N TYR A 154 -4.46 8.70 8.49
CA TYR A 154 -3.92 8.00 9.67
C TYR A 154 -2.92 8.90 10.44
N PRO A 155 -3.32 10.10 10.87
CA PRO A 155 -2.40 11.13 11.39
C PRO A 155 -1.68 10.75 12.69
N THR A 156 -2.18 9.76 13.43
CA THR A 156 -1.54 9.23 14.66
C THR A 156 -0.51 8.14 14.39
N GLU A 157 -0.51 7.57 13.19
CA GLU A 157 0.49 6.58 12.78
C GLU A 157 1.76 7.27 12.27
N HIS A 158 2.90 6.61 12.42
CA HIS A 158 4.13 7.08 11.79
C HIS A 158 3.99 6.96 10.26
N PHE A 159 3.66 8.06 9.59
CA PHE A 159 3.55 8.13 8.13
C PHE A 159 4.91 8.05 7.42
N GLU A 160 6.00 8.21 8.16
CA GLU A 160 7.36 8.06 7.66
C GLU A 160 7.71 6.59 7.39
N ILE A 161 8.82 6.42 6.66
CA ILE A 161 9.45 5.15 6.32
C ILE A 161 9.38 4.10 7.46
N SER A 162 8.79 2.95 7.17
CA SER A 162 8.72 1.80 8.09
C SER A 162 9.60 0.63 7.66
N GLU A 163 9.80 -0.34 8.56
CA GLU A 163 10.52 -1.57 8.20
C GLU A 163 9.80 -2.34 7.08
N GLU A 164 8.46 -2.26 7.03
CA GLU A 164 7.61 -2.95 6.07
C GLU A 164 7.80 -2.46 4.64
N ASP A 165 8.33 -1.26 4.45
CA ASP A 165 8.61 -0.73 3.11
C ASP A 165 9.71 -1.53 2.38
N GLY A 166 10.52 -2.28 3.12
CA GLY A 166 11.67 -2.97 2.55
C GLY A 166 12.83 -2.02 2.21
N ALA A 167 14.03 -2.57 2.12
CA ALA A 167 15.24 -1.77 2.11
C ALA A 167 15.34 -0.83 0.90
N LYS A 168 14.88 -1.27 -0.29
CA LYS A 168 15.05 -0.48 -1.50
C LYS A 168 14.02 0.64 -1.60
N THR A 169 12.78 0.39 -1.23
CA THR A 169 11.71 1.39 -1.19
C THR A 169 12.06 2.47 -0.18
N ARG A 170 12.55 2.09 1.01
CA ARG A 170 13.09 3.05 1.98
C ARG A 170 14.19 3.94 1.39
N GLN A 171 15.11 3.34 0.64
CA GLN A 171 16.17 4.10 -0.04
C GLN A 171 15.57 5.10 -1.05
N LEU A 172 14.61 4.65 -1.87
CA LEU A 172 13.95 5.51 -2.86
C LEU A 172 13.18 6.66 -2.20
N ILE A 173 12.46 6.40 -1.11
CA ILE A 173 11.76 7.45 -0.36
C ILE A 173 12.76 8.49 0.13
N ARG A 174 13.87 8.06 0.77
CA ARG A 174 14.90 9.00 1.26
C ARG A 174 15.56 9.84 0.17
N GLU A 175 15.69 9.28 -1.04
CA GLU A 175 16.39 9.93 -2.15
C GLU A 175 15.48 10.88 -2.94
N TYR A 176 14.18 10.58 -3.03
CA TYR A 176 13.26 11.26 -3.95
C TYR A 176 12.04 11.91 -3.29
N VAL A 177 11.80 11.68 -2.00
CA VAL A 177 10.69 12.28 -1.27
C VAL A 177 11.25 13.21 -0.20
N ASP A 178 10.98 14.51 -0.37
CA ASP A 178 11.28 15.50 0.66
C ASP A 178 10.15 15.50 1.71
N VAL A 179 10.44 14.94 2.88
CA VAL A 179 9.49 14.89 4.00
C VAL A 179 9.15 16.28 4.51
N LYS A 180 10.08 17.25 4.44
CA LYS A 180 9.83 18.62 4.88
C LYS A 180 8.87 19.34 3.94
N GLU A 181 9.04 19.16 2.63
CA GLU A 181 8.07 19.66 1.63
C GLU A 181 6.68 19.10 1.91
N ILE A 182 6.56 17.82 2.25
CA ILE A 182 5.27 17.21 2.62
C ILE A 182 4.67 17.86 3.87
N GLU A 183 5.48 18.11 4.91
CA GLU A 183 5.00 18.76 6.14
C GLU A 183 4.54 20.20 5.90
N GLU A 184 5.24 20.94 5.04
CA GLU A 184 4.90 22.32 4.69
C GLU A 184 3.67 22.41 3.78
N GLU A 185 3.58 21.56 2.76
CA GLU A 185 2.48 21.59 1.79
C GLU A 185 1.21 20.92 2.32
N PHE A 186 1.32 19.94 3.22
CA PHE A 186 0.19 19.20 3.79
C PHE A 186 0.24 19.22 5.33
N PRO A 187 0.05 20.38 5.96
CA PRO A 187 0.06 20.49 7.42
C PRO A 187 -1.05 19.65 8.05
N THR A 188 -0.75 19.02 9.17
CA THR A 188 -1.73 18.32 10.00
C THR A 188 -2.33 19.30 11.01
N TYR A 189 -3.65 19.44 11.02
CA TYR A 189 -4.35 20.32 11.96
C TYR A 189 -5.04 19.49 13.05
N GLU A 190 -4.60 19.66 14.29
CA GLU A 190 -5.27 19.02 15.44
C GLU A 190 -6.66 19.62 15.67
N LEU A 191 -7.60 18.76 16.07
CA LEU A 191 -8.99 19.13 16.33
C LEU A 191 -9.09 19.86 17.69
N ASP A 192 -8.78 21.15 17.67
CA ASP A 192 -8.85 22.06 18.81
C ASP A 192 -9.86 23.20 18.58
N GLU A 193 -10.01 24.10 19.55
CA GLU A 193 -10.90 25.27 19.47
C GLU A 193 -10.58 26.20 18.28
N THR A 194 -9.37 26.12 17.74
CA THR A 194 -8.88 26.95 16.64
C THR A 194 -8.90 26.23 15.29
N TYR A 195 -9.25 24.94 15.23
CA TYR A 195 -9.22 24.11 14.03
C TYR A 195 -9.92 24.76 12.84
N LEU A 196 -11.18 25.19 13.03
CA LEU A 196 -11.97 25.84 11.98
C LEU A 196 -11.36 27.15 11.48
N THR A 197 -10.57 27.83 12.31
CA THR A 197 -9.84 29.04 11.93
C THR A 197 -8.65 28.70 11.04
N LYS A 198 -7.91 27.62 11.36
CA LYS A 198 -6.73 27.17 10.59
C LYS A 198 -7.08 26.74 9.17
N ILE A 199 -8.27 26.14 8.96
CA ILE A 199 -8.73 25.66 7.65
C ILE A 199 -9.66 26.64 6.92
N LYS A 200 -9.84 27.86 7.41
CA LYS A 200 -10.86 28.79 6.92
C LYS A 200 -10.68 29.16 5.46
N ASP A 201 -9.45 29.46 5.06
CA ASP A 201 -9.10 30.02 3.75
C ASP A 201 -8.73 28.95 2.71
N MET A 202 -8.89 27.67 3.06
CA MET A 202 -8.69 26.57 2.13
C MET A 202 -9.77 26.55 1.05
N ASN A 203 -9.43 26.01 -0.12
CA ASN A 203 -10.42 25.65 -1.14
C ASN A 203 -11.49 24.73 -0.52
N PRO A 204 -12.79 24.93 -0.81
CA PRO A 204 -13.88 24.06 -0.38
C PRO A 204 -13.59 22.55 -0.37
N ASP A 205 -13.00 22.01 -1.44
CA ASP A 205 -12.77 20.57 -1.55
C ASP A 205 -11.65 20.09 -0.61
N ALA A 206 -10.56 20.85 -0.51
CA ALA A 206 -9.47 20.57 0.43
C ALA A 206 -9.94 20.70 1.88
N LYS A 207 -10.73 21.75 2.18
CA LYS A 207 -11.35 21.96 3.50
C LYS A 207 -12.26 20.80 3.89
N ALA A 208 -13.07 20.34 2.95
CA ALA A 208 -13.93 19.18 3.12
C ALA A 208 -13.13 17.91 3.43
N LEU A 209 -12.08 17.64 2.65
CA LEU A 209 -11.18 16.51 2.87
C LEU A 209 -10.56 16.56 4.27
N ASP A 210 -10.02 17.71 4.67
CA ASP A 210 -9.40 17.87 5.99
C ASP A 210 -10.40 17.61 7.13
N ILE A 211 -11.61 18.17 7.05
CA ILE A 211 -12.66 17.92 8.05
C ILE A 211 -13.03 16.44 8.12
N GLU A 212 -13.30 15.79 6.98
CA GLU A 212 -13.71 14.38 6.94
C GLU A 212 -12.60 13.47 7.48
N ALA A 213 -11.37 13.62 6.97
CA ALA A 213 -10.25 12.79 7.38
C ALA A 213 -9.92 12.96 8.88
N MET A 214 -9.95 14.19 9.39
CA MET A 214 -9.68 14.45 10.81
C MET A 214 -10.76 13.87 11.72
N LEU A 215 -12.04 14.02 11.36
CA LEU A 215 -13.14 13.45 12.14
C LEU A 215 -13.13 11.92 12.11
N ASP A 216 -12.88 11.31 10.94
CA ASP A 216 -12.75 9.85 10.81
C ASP A 216 -11.59 9.30 11.65
N ALA A 217 -10.44 9.99 11.65
CA ALA A 217 -9.30 9.61 12.47
C ALA A 217 -9.61 9.72 13.98
N GLU A 218 -10.19 10.83 14.42
CA GLU A 218 -10.54 11.05 15.83
C GLU A 218 -11.58 10.04 16.34
N ILE A 219 -12.61 9.76 15.52
CA ILE A 219 -13.62 8.75 15.86
C ILE A 219 -13.02 7.36 15.97
N ARG A 220 -12.07 7.01 15.08
CA ARG A 220 -11.39 5.72 15.13
C ARG A 220 -10.64 5.55 16.44
N ILE A 221 -9.88 6.56 16.86
CA ILE A 221 -9.13 6.56 18.13
C ILE A 221 -10.10 6.41 19.31
N ARG A 222 -11.17 7.20 19.35
CA ARG A 222 -12.11 7.18 20.48
C ARG A 222 -12.97 5.94 20.54
N LEU A 223 -13.28 5.31 19.41
CA LEU A 223 -14.02 4.03 19.38
C LEU A 223 -13.24 2.89 20.02
N ASP A 224 -11.91 2.93 19.95
CA ASP A 224 -11.05 1.96 20.62
C ASP A 224 -11.03 2.18 22.16
N GLU A 225 -11.35 3.39 22.61
CA GLU A 225 -11.37 3.77 24.04
C GLU A 225 -12.77 3.71 24.67
N ASP A 226 -13.82 4.05 23.92
CA ASP A 226 -15.20 4.21 24.40
C ASP A 226 -16.25 3.84 23.33
N GLU A 227 -17.03 2.77 23.60
CA GLU A 227 -18.11 2.33 22.69
C GLU A 227 -19.27 3.34 22.58
N ASP A 228 -19.44 4.26 23.54
CA ASP A 228 -20.51 5.27 23.53
C ASP A 228 -20.35 6.30 22.40
N VAL A 229 -19.19 6.32 21.71
CA VAL A 229 -18.91 7.17 20.55
C VAL A 229 -19.49 6.57 19.24
N ARG A 230 -19.92 5.30 19.24
CA ARG A 230 -20.50 4.63 18.06
C ARG A 230 -21.67 5.38 17.40
N PRO A 231 -22.65 5.93 18.14
CA PRO A 231 -23.73 6.73 17.55
C PRO A 231 -23.23 8.00 16.84
N LEU A 232 -22.15 8.61 17.33
CA LEU A 232 -21.54 9.79 16.69
C LEU A 232 -20.87 9.40 15.37
N SER A 233 -20.19 8.25 15.34
CA SER A 233 -19.61 7.67 14.12
C SER A 233 -20.66 7.39 13.04
N GLU A 234 -21.75 6.71 13.42
CA GLU A 234 -22.85 6.42 12.49
C GLU A 234 -23.48 7.70 11.94
N ARG A 235 -23.63 8.71 12.78
CA ARG A 235 -24.19 10.00 12.38
C ARG A 235 -23.26 10.78 11.45
N LEU A 236 -21.94 10.72 11.67
CA LEU A 236 -20.97 11.30 10.75
C LEU A 236 -21.03 10.61 9.39
N ARG A 237 -20.99 9.27 9.37
CA ARG A 237 -21.10 8.49 8.12
C ARG A 237 -22.36 8.85 7.34
N TYR A 238 -23.50 8.96 8.03
CA TYR A 238 -24.76 9.38 7.39
C TYR A 238 -24.66 10.78 6.74
N ILE A 239 -24.03 11.75 7.41
CA ILE A 239 -23.81 13.09 6.86
C ILE A 239 -22.89 13.05 5.64
N ILE A 240 -21.81 12.27 5.71
CA ILE A 240 -20.86 12.08 4.60
C ILE A 240 -21.56 11.44 3.40
N GLU A 241 -22.36 10.40 3.60
CA GLU A 241 -23.14 9.74 2.56
C GLU A 241 -24.14 10.69 1.90
N GLN A 242 -24.84 11.53 2.67
CA GLN A 242 -25.72 12.56 2.12
C GLN A 242 -24.96 13.61 1.30
N LYS A 243 -23.73 13.94 1.71
CA LYS A 243 -22.88 14.88 0.98
C LYS A 243 -22.49 14.30 -0.37
N ARG A 244 -22.04 13.04 -0.37
CA ARG A 244 -21.64 12.30 -1.58
C ARG A 244 -22.81 12.05 -2.52
N ALA A 245 -24.02 11.83 -1.99
CA ALA A 245 -25.24 11.69 -2.77
C ALA A 245 -25.76 13.01 -3.36
N GLY A 246 -25.11 14.15 -3.09
CA GLY A 246 -25.53 15.47 -3.54
C GLY A 246 -26.84 15.96 -2.90
N THR A 247 -27.35 15.26 -1.88
CA THR A 247 -28.59 15.61 -1.17
C THR A 247 -28.38 16.73 -0.14
N LEU A 248 -27.12 17.05 0.19
CA LEU A 248 -26.72 18.16 1.06
C LEU A 248 -26.57 19.51 0.33
N ALA A 249 -27.20 19.69 -0.84
CA ALA A 249 -27.23 20.97 -1.58
C ALA A 249 -27.98 22.11 -0.84
N GLY A 250 -28.24 21.99 0.46
CA GLY A 250 -29.11 22.88 1.22
C GLY A 250 -28.73 23.09 2.68
N ILE A 251 -27.46 22.89 3.07
CA ILE A 251 -26.99 23.41 4.36
C ILE A 251 -25.84 24.37 4.11
N ALA A 252 -26.22 25.64 3.95
CA ALA A 252 -25.36 26.74 4.36
C ALA A 252 -24.92 26.46 5.81
N LEU A 253 -23.68 25.99 5.97
CA LEU A 253 -23.05 25.85 7.27
C LEU A 253 -22.85 27.25 7.84
N LEU A 254 -23.62 27.55 8.89
CA LEU A 254 -23.41 28.65 9.83
C LEU A 254 -21.96 28.65 10.35
#